data_AF-A0A949GL28-F1
#
_entry.id   AF-A0A949GL28-F1
#
_cell.length_a   1.000
_cell.length_b   1.000
_cell.length_c   1.000
_cell.angle_alpha   90.00
_cell.angle_beta   90.00
_cell.angle_gamma   90.00
#
_symmetry.space_group_name_H-M   'P 1'
#
loop_
_entity.id
_entity.type
_entity.pdbx_description
1 polymer ?
#
loop_
_entity_poly.entity_id
_entity_poly.type
_entity_poly.pdbx_seq_one_letter_code
_entity_poly.pdbx_strand_id
1 'polypeptide(L)'
;MIRRLDLRGKDLTKAEVNLQIPRAKLDVVAAMSAIEPILEGVRTGTETDLIAFGAKFDGVAPKSIRVPKNELSKALANLDPKIREALEIAAQRIRKVHQDQI
;
A
#
# COMPACT_ATOMS: atom_id res chain seq x y z
N MET A 1 -3.00 -3.08 24.38
CA MET A 1 -2.62 -2.21 25.53
C MET A 1 -1.53 -1.26 25.07
N ILE A 2 -1.71 0.06 25.18
CA ILE A 2 -0.74 1.06 24.69
C ILE A 2 0.27 1.38 25.81
N ARG A 3 1.57 1.27 25.53
CA ARG A 3 2.66 1.63 26.48
C ARG A 3 2.81 3.14 26.55
N ARG A 4 2.69 3.73 27.74
CA ARG A 4 3.06 5.14 28.00
C ARG A 4 4.52 5.21 28.41
N LEU A 5 5.28 6.09 27.75
CA LEU A 5 6.71 6.29 27.99
C LEU A 5 6.96 7.77 28.29
N ASP A 6 7.50 8.08 29.47
CA ASP A 6 7.90 9.44 29.83
C ASP A 6 9.41 9.63 29.62
N LEU A 7 9.76 10.57 28.75
CA LEU A 7 11.14 10.92 28.39
C LEU A 7 11.57 12.29 28.93
N ARG A 8 10.69 13.01 29.63
CA ARG A 8 10.98 14.35 30.14
C ARG A 8 12.06 14.29 31.22
N GLY A 9 12.98 15.27 31.20
CA GLY A 9 14.06 15.39 32.19
C GLY A 9 15.14 14.31 32.11
N LYS A 10 15.20 13.53 31.02
CA LYS A 10 16.22 12.52 30.81
C LYS A 10 17.23 12.99 29.75
N ASP A 11 18.50 13.00 30.12
CA ASP A 11 19.61 13.20 29.18
C ASP A 11 19.98 11.86 28.53
N LEU A 12 19.18 11.46 27.54
CA LEU A 12 19.40 10.22 26.80
C LEU A 12 20.27 10.46 25.57
N THR A 13 21.21 9.56 25.37
CA THR A 13 21.92 9.40 24.10
C THR A 13 20.97 8.89 23.01
N LYS A 14 21.35 9.07 21.74
CA LYS A 14 20.60 8.55 20.59
C LYS A 14 20.37 7.02 20.67
N ALA A 15 21.32 6.28 21.23
CA ALA A 15 21.21 4.84 21.43
C ALA A 15 20.12 4.48 22.44
N GLU A 16 20.02 5.22 23.55
CA GLU A 16 19.02 4.98 24.59
C GLU A 16 17.60 5.36 24.12
N VAL A 17 17.45 6.41 23.31
CA VAL A 17 16.17 6.73 22.66
C VAL A 17 15.71 5.58 21.75
N ASN A 18 16.62 5.02 20.94
CA ASN A 18 16.32 3.90 20.06
C ASN A 18 15.96 2.62 20.83
N LEU A 19 16.49 2.42 22.05
CA LEU A 19 16.11 1.30 22.91
C LEU A 19 14.69 1.48 23.48
N GLN A 20 14.33 2.73 23.82
CA GLN A 20 13.03 3.03 24.40
C GLN A 20 11.90 3.04 23.35
N ILE A 21 12.22 3.45 22.12
CA ILE A 21 11.30 3.51 20.98
C ILE A 21 11.92 2.70 19.83
N PRO A 22 12.04 1.36 19.98
CA PRO A 22 12.63 0.55 18.94
C PRO A 22 11.74 0.57 17.71
N ARG A 23 12.37 0.68 16.54
CA ARG A 23 11.69 0.34 15.28
C ARG A 23 11.27 -1.12 15.36
N ALA A 24 10.10 -1.43 14.81
CA ALA A 24 9.70 -2.81 14.64
C ALA A 24 10.81 -3.55 13.87
N LYS A 25 11.26 -4.69 14.41
CA LYS A 25 12.18 -5.56 13.68
C LYS A 25 11.38 -6.16 12.53
N LEU A 26 11.79 -5.82 11.31
CA LEU A 26 11.26 -6.44 10.10
C LEU A 26 12.21 -7.59 9.74
N ASP A 27 11.70 -8.82 9.73
CA ASP A 27 12.46 -9.97 9.23
C ASP A 27 12.40 -9.99 7.71
N VAL A 28 13.24 -9.16 7.10
CA VAL A 28 13.35 -9.03 5.64
C VAL A 28 13.76 -10.37 5.02
N VAL A 29 14.62 -11.15 5.69
CA VAL A 29 15.11 -12.42 5.14
C VAL A 29 13.97 -13.42 5.02
N ALA A 30 13.18 -13.60 6.09
CA ALA A 30 12.01 -14.49 6.05
C ALA A 30 10.97 -14.03 5.01
N ALA A 31 10.74 -12.71 4.89
CA ALA A 31 9.84 -12.17 3.88
C ALA A 31 10.34 -12.44 2.45
N MET A 32 11.65 -12.27 2.20
CA MET A 32 12.25 -12.52 0.90
C MET A 32 12.12 -13.99 0.49
N SER A 33 12.40 -14.94 1.40
CA SER A 33 12.24 -16.37 1.12
C SER A 33 10.81 -16.75 0.72
N ALA A 34 9.80 -16.06 1.26
CA ALA A 34 8.40 -16.29 0.89
C ALA A 34 8.02 -15.65 -0.47
N ILE A 35 8.67 -14.55 -0.85
CA ILE A 35 8.34 -13.73 -2.03
C ILE A 35 9.09 -14.16 -3.29
N GLU A 36 10.33 -14.65 -3.15
CA GLU A 36 11.14 -15.17 -4.26
C GLU A 36 10.39 -16.11 -5.22
N PRO A 37 9.65 -17.15 -4.76
CA PRO A 37 8.92 -18.03 -5.67
C PRO A 37 7.74 -17.32 -6.36
N ILE A 38 7.14 -16.31 -5.72
CA ILE A 38 6.07 -15.51 -6.34
C ILE A 38 6.65 -14.67 -7.47
N LEU A 39 7.78 -14.00 -7.22
CA LEU A 39 8.45 -13.18 -8.24
C LEU A 39 8.90 -14.02 -9.44
N GLU A 40 9.42 -15.23 -9.21
CA GLU A 40 9.79 -16.13 -10.29
C GLU A 40 8.57 -16.59 -11.10
N GLY A 41 7.47 -16.91 -10.41
CA GLY A 41 6.19 -17.23 -11.06
C GLY A 41 5.62 -16.07 -11.88
N VAL A 42 5.76 -14.82 -11.41
CA VAL A 42 5.36 -13.63 -12.18
C VAL A 42 6.27 -13.41 -13.39
N ARG A 43 7.59 -13.61 -13.25
CA ARG A 43 8.58 -13.38 -14.30
C ARG A 43 8.43 -14.35 -15.47
N THR A 44 8.19 -15.63 -15.17
CA THR A 44 8.20 -16.72 -16.16
C THR A 44 6.81 -17.21 -16.54
N GLY A 45 5.79 -16.82 -15.78
CA GLY A 45 4.41 -17.25 -15.97
C GLY A 45 3.63 -16.46 -17.02
N THR A 46 2.33 -16.75 -17.03
CA THR A 46 1.32 -16.22 -17.94
C THR A 46 0.26 -15.42 -17.19
N GLU A 47 -0.65 -14.75 -17.91
CA GLU A 47 -1.79 -14.08 -17.30
C GLU A 47 -2.65 -15.03 -16.45
N THR A 48 -2.80 -16.29 -16.87
CA THR A 48 -3.53 -17.32 -16.10
C THR A 48 -2.87 -17.59 -14.75
N ASP A 49 -1.54 -17.63 -14.70
CA ASP A 49 -0.78 -17.83 -13.46
C ASP A 49 -0.96 -16.65 -12.50
N LEU A 50 -1.00 -15.43 -13.03
CA LEU A 50 -1.28 -14.23 -12.24
C LEU A 50 -2.71 -14.22 -11.67
N ILE A 51 -3.70 -14.64 -12.47
CA ILE A 51 -5.09 -14.79 -12.00
C ILE A 51 -5.17 -15.85 -10.90
N ALA A 52 -4.41 -16.95 -11.02
CA ALA A 52 -4.34 -17.98 -9.99
C ALA A 52 -3.73 -17.45 -8.67
N PHE A 53 -2.77 -16.53 -8.73
CA PHE A 53 -2.29 -15.83 -7.53
C PHE A 53 -3.38 -14.97 -6.88
N GLY A 54 -4.18 -14.25 -7.67
CA GLY A 54 -5.35 -13.53 -7.15
C GLY A 54 -6.33 -14.46 -6.42
N ALA A 55 -6.60 -15.64 -6.98
CA ALA A 55 -7.44 -16.63 -6.32
C ALA A 55 -6.83 -17.12 -5.00
N LYS A 56 -5.51 -17.36 -4.98
CA LYS A 56 -4.79 -17.88 -3.82
C LYS A 56 -4.69 -16.87 -2.68
N PHE A 57 -4.38 -15.62 -2.99
CA PHE A 57 -4.06 -14.60 -1.99
C PHE A 57 -5.23 -13.65 -1.68
N ASP A 58 -6.03 -13.31 -2.70
CA ASP A 58 -7.16 -12.39 -2.56
C ASP A 58 -8.52 -13.11 -2.54
N GLY A 59 -8.54 -14.42 -2.80
CA GLY A 59 -9.75 -15.24 -2.83
C GLY A 59 -10.61 -15.06 -4.09
N VAL A 60 -10.13 -14.33 -5.11
CA VAL A 60 -10.88 -14.01 -6.32
C VAL A 60 -10.07 -14.24 -7.59
N ALA A 61 -10.70 -14.80 -8.62
CA ALA A 61 -10.11 -14.98 -9.95
C ALA A 61 -10.83 -14.07 -10.96
N PRO A 62 -10.33 -12.84 -11.24
CA PRO A 62 -10.96 -11.96 -12.21
C PRO A 62 -10.85 -12.55 -13.63
N LYS A 63 -11.81 -12.21 -14.50
CA LYS A 63 -11.82 -12.67 -15.90
C LYS A 63 -10.68 -12.11 -16.75
N SER A 64 -10.13 -10.97 -16.34
CA SER A 64 -9.01 -10.29 -17.00
C SER A 64 -8.28 -9.44 -15.96
N ILE A 65 -6.97 -9.27 -16.12
CA ILE A 65 -6.21 -8.38 -15.23
C ILE A 65 -6.63 -6.93 -15.42
N ARG A 66 -6.82 -6.50 -16.67
CA ARG A 66 -7.21 -5.13 -16.97
C ARG A 66 -8.67 -4.90 -16.62
N VAL A 67 -8.94 -3.88 -15.80
CA VAL A 67 -10.30 -3.43 -15.51
C VAL A 67 -10.97 -2.90 -16.79
N PRO A 68 -12.14 -3.43 -17.19
CA PRO A 68 -12.86 -2.94 -18.35
C PRO A 68 -13.29 -1.47 -18.22
N LYS A 69 -13.21 -0.70 -19.31
CA LYS A 69 -13.57 0.74 -19.30
C LYS A 69 -15.00 1.00 -18.84
N ASN A 70 -15.93 0.14 -19.21
CA ASN A 70 -17.34 0.26 -18.83
C ASN A 70 -17.53 0.13 -17.31
N GLU A 71 -16.79 -0.77 -16.64
CA GLU A 71 -16.82 -0.90 -15.18
C GLU A 71 -16.28 0.36 -14.49
N LEU A 72 -15.22 0.98 -15.05
CA LEU A 72 -14.72 2.27 -14.55
C LEU A 72 -15.77 3.39 -14.68
N SER A 73 -16.42 3.50 -15.84
CA SER A 73 -17.47 4.50 -16.05
C SER A 73 -18.67 4.29 -15.13
N LYS A 74 -19.09 3.03 -14.92
CA LYS A 74 -20.16 2.68 -13.97
C LYS A 74 -19.78 3.06 -12.54
N ALA A 75 -18.56 2.75 -12.11
CA ALA A 75 -18.07 3.10 -10.77
C ALA A 75 -18.09 4.61 -10.55
N LEU A 76 -17.67 5.41 -11.55
CA LEU A 76 -17.73 6.87 -11.47
C LEU A 76 -19.18 7.39 -11.43
N ALA A 77 -20.09 6.81 -12.20
CA ALA A 77 -21.50 7.21 -12.23
C ALA A 77 -22.22 6.89 -10.91
N ASN A 78 -21.83 5.81 -10.23
CA ASN A 78 -22.43 5.36 -8.97
C ASN A 78 -21.76 5.96 -7.72
N LEU A 79 -20.70 6.77 -7.89
CA LEU A 79 -20.00 7.38 -6.77
C LEU A 79 -20.86 8.48 -6.13
N ASP A 80 -20.89 8.53 -4.80
CA ASP A 80 -21.55 9.61 -4.05
C ASP A 80 -21.00 10.98 -4.52
N PRO A 81 -21.87 11.92 -4.94
CA PRO A 81 -21.44 13.24 -5.43
C PRO A 81 -20.54 14.00 -4.44
N LYS A 82 -20.77 13.88 -3.13
CA LYS A 82 -19.94 14.54 -2.11
C LYS A 82 -18.55 13.93 -2.01
N ILE A 83 -18.44 12.61 -2.15
CA ILE A 83 -17.14 11.93 -2.18
C ILE A 83 -16.38 12.33 -3.45
N ARG A 84 -17.08 12.39 -4.59
CA ARG A 84 -16.49 12.83 -5.85
C ARG A 84 -15.90 14.24 -5.74
N GLU A 85 -16.68 15.19 -5.25
CA GLU A 85 -16.23 16.58 -5.06
C GLU A 85 -14.99 16.65 -4.16
N ALA A 86 -15.00 15.91 -3.03
CA ALA A 86 -13.85 15.85 -2.12
C ALA A 86 -12.57 15.32 -2.80
N LEU A 87 -12.69 14.26 -3.62
CA LEU A 87 -11.57 13.69 -4.36
C LEU A 87 -11.05 14.64 -5.46
N GLU A 88 -11.94 15.35 -6.15
CA GLU A 88 -11.57 16.33 -7.18
C GLU A 88 -10.80 17.51 -6.58
N ILE A 89 -11.24 18.05 -5.43
CA ILE A 89 -10.52 19.09 -4.69
C ILE A 89 -9.16 18.58 -4.20
N ALA A 90 -9.10 17.36 -3.63
CA ALA A 90 -7.84 16.76 -3.20
C ALA A 90 -6.86 16.64 -4.38
N ALA A 91 -7.31 16.11 -5.52
CA ALA A 91 -6.50 15.99 -6.72
C ALA A 91 -6.00 17.35 -7.23
N GLN A 92 -6.84 18.39 -7.23
CA GLN A 92 -6.44 19.75 -7.61
C GLN A 92 -5.32 20.28 -6.71
N ARG A 93 -5.47 20.16 -5.38
CA ARG A 93 -4.48 20.65 -4.41
C ARG A 93 -3.17 19.90 -4.51
N ILE A 94 -3.22 18.56 -4.66
CA ILE A 94 -2.04 17.72 -4.87
C ILE A 94 -1.30 18.17 -6.13
N ARG A 95 -2.00 18.34 -7.26
CA ARG A 95 -1.38 18.80 -8.51
C ARG A 95 -0.71 20.16 -8.37
N LYS A 96 -1.39 21.13 -7.74
CA LYS A 96 -0.83 22.47 -7.52
C LYS A 96 0.52 22.40 -6.81
N VAL A 97 0.59 21.70 -5.68
CA VAL A 97 1.84 21.60 -4.90
C VAL A 97 2.95 20.89 -5.70
N HIS A 98 2.65 19.83 -6.44
CA HIS A 98 3.67 19.12 -7.23
C HIS A 98 4.14 19.94 -8.44
N GLN A 99 3.29 20.80 -9.00
CA GLN A 99 3.68 21.68 -10.11
C GLN A 99 4.67 22.77 -9.66
N ASP A 100 4.58 23.21 -8.40
CA ASP A 100 5.49 24.20 -7.81
C ASP A 100 6.85 23.61 -7.38
N GLN A 101 7.07 22.29 -7.57
CA GLN A 101 8.32 21.58 -7.22
C GLN A 101 9.29 21.39 -8.41
N ILE A 102 8.91 21.86 -9.60
CA ILE A 102 9.72 21.81 -10.83
C ILE A 102 10.39 23.18 -11.02
#